data_AF-A0A9W4SDS6-F1
#
_entry.id   AF-A0A9W4SDS6-F1
#
_cell.length_a   1.000
_cell.length_b   1.000
_cell.length_c   1.000
_cell.angle_alpha   90.00
_cell.angle_beta   90.00
_cell.angle_gamma   90.00
#
_symmetry.space_group_name_H-M   'P 1'
#
loop_
_entity.id
_entity.type
_entity.pdbx_description
1 polymer ?
#
loop_
_entity_poly.entity_id
_entity_poly.type
_entity_poly.pdbx_seq_one_letter_code
_entity_poly.pdbx_strand_id
1 'polypeptide(L)'
;MLEGNSPNPERMNDNLIIYKETQMVDIADVSTYELSTLNKMSNNDSTQFRIVNERRFHNFPNCRYPLPNDNSEINRLRLEHQLFRHIWHGNYSAPITDLLQSSDSKVLDIGCGTGIWIEEMSDEFPLAHFTGIDISPIFPQNTSENFYFHLCNIIEGLPFEDNSFDYVHCRNGLTAFSTYEWKQKVIPEMIRVTKPSGFIEHCEVDGHHVNEGPIMKELTNATMEYHASRDVDGMIGEKLDEILLQTGNLYNINHQQKYSPLGGGWGGEYGRMAIDNLAQVSLALRVQLSEVMRISPTEFDDVVRRSVIEAESKRTYFKTHRVYAQKLPLNI
;
A
#
# COMPACT_ATOMS: atom_id res chain seq x y z
N MET A 1 -29.98 47.74 7.54
CA MET A 1 -29.50 48.27 6.23
C MET A 1 -27.98 48.33 6.29
N LEU A 2 -27.29 48.24 5.14
CA LEU A 2 -25.92 47.72 4.89
C LEU A 2 -25.97 46.21 4.56
N GLU A 3 -26.26 45.75 3.34
CA GLU A 3 -25.48 45.82 2.07
C GLU A 3 -23.99 45.50 2.33
N GLY A 4 -23.36 44.45 1.80
CA GLY A 4 -23.50 43.77 0.51
C GLY A 4 -22.10 43.81 -0.14
N ASN A 5 -21.38 42.69 -0.19
CA ASN A 5 -20.20 42.52 -1.03
C ASN A 5 -19.89 41.03 -1.22
N SER A 6 -20.48 40.47 -2.27
CA SER A 6 -20.07 39.21 -2.89
C SER A 6 -18.75 39.44 -3.66
N PRO A 7 -17.77 38.51 -3.63
CA PRO A 7 -16.59 38.64 -4.47
C PRO A 7 -16.95 38.39 -5.94
N ASN A 8 -16.49 39.31 -6.78
CA ASN A 8 -16.66 39.37 -8.23
C ASN A 8 -15.98 38.16 -8.94
N PRO A 9 -16.63 37.44 -9.89
CA PRO A 9 -16.07 36.22 -10.52
C PRO A 9 -15.00 36.44 -11.60
N GLU A 10 -14.62 37.68 -11.95
CA GLU A 10 -13.86 37.95 -13.19
C GLU A 10 -12.34 38.19 -13.03
N ARG A 11 -11.67 37.58 -12.04
CA ARG A 11 -10.19 37.62 -11.95
C ARG A 11 -9.52 36.29 -11.59
N MET A 12 -10.04 35.18 -12.11
CA MET A 12 -9.40 33.85 -12.03
C MET A 12 -8.90 33.35 -13.39
N ASN A 13 -8.34 34.22 -14.23
CA ASN A 13 -8.01 33.83 -15.61
C ASN A 13 -6.55 34.01 -16.08
N ASP A 14 -5.57 34.16 -15.18
CA ASP A 14 -4.17 34.36 -15.61
C ASP A 14 -3.10 33.54 -14.87
N ASN A 15 -3.45 32.44 -14.19
CA ASN A 15 -2.45 31.50 -13.64
C ASN A 15 -2.71 30.04 -14.02
N LEU A 16 -3.08 29.82 -15.28
CA LEU A 16 -3.00 28.49 -15.90
C LEU A 16 -1.53 28.21 -16.23
N ILE A 17 -0.74 27.86 -15.21
CA ILE A 17 0.63 27.35 -15.42
C ILE A 17 0.49 26.01 -16.13
N ILE A 18 0.82 26.07 -17.40
CA ILE A 18 1.04 24.99 -18.34
C ILE A 18 1.90 23.90 -17.66
N TYR A 19 1.44 22.65 -17.70
CA TYR A 19 2.28 21.47 -17.45
C TYR A 19 3.38 21.42 -18.51
N LYS A 20 4.47 22.16 -18.27
CA LYS A 20 5.75 22.00 -18.95
C LYS A 20 6.66 21.26 -17.98
N GLU A 21 7.19 20.15 -18.47
CA GLU A 21 8.39 19.43 -18.03
C GLU A 21 9.02 20.02 -16.76
N THR A 22 8.63 19.49 -15.61
CA THR A 22 9.39 19.77 -14.39
C THR A 22 10.67 18.95 -14.47
N GLN A 23 11.78 19.68 -14.44
CA GLN A 23 13.15 19.19 -14.44
C GLN A 23 13.33 17.97 -13.53
N MET A 24 13.88 16.93 -14.15
CA MET A 24 14.56 15.85 -13.44
C MET A 24 15.58 16.46 -12.49
N VAL A 25 15.48 16.09 -11.21
CA VAL A 25 16.55 16.31 -10.25
C VAL A 25 17.78 15.58 -10.79
N ASP A 26 18.91 16.28 -10.83
CA ASP A 26 20.18 15.80 -11.37
C ASP A 26 20.70 14.65 -10.50
N ILE A 27 20.44 13.39 -10.89
CA ILE A 27 20.91 12.20 -10.17
C ILE A 27 22.13 11.63 -10.87
N ALA A 28 23.26 12.32 -10.76
CA ALA A 28 24.55 11.82 -11.22
C ALA A 28 24.97 10.50 -10.52
N ASP A 29 24.41 10.20 -9.34
CA ASP A 29 24.66 8.97 -8.58
C ASP A 29 23.78 7.76 -8.97
N VAL A 30 22.76 7.92 -9.82
CA VAL A 30 21.91 6.78 -10.27
C VAL A 30 22.55 6.03 -11.43
N SER A 31 23.31 6.71 -12.29
CA SER A 31 23.94 6.09 -13.48
C SER A 31 24.96 4.99 -13.13
N THR A 32 25.66 5.12 -12.00
CA THR A 32 26.62 4.12 -11.51
C THR A 32 25.92 2.92 -10.85
N TYR A 33 24.72 3.14 -10.28
CA TYR A 33 23.85 2.07 -9.79
C TYR A 33 23.25 1.24 -10.94
N GLU A 34 22.86 1.90 -12.04
CA GLU A 34 22.35 1.24 -13.24
C GLU A 34 23.38 0.27 -13.85
N LEU A 35 24.62 0.71 -14.03
CA LEU A 35 25.68 -0.11 -14.64
C LEU A 35 26.12 -1.30 -13.76
N SER A 36 26.05 -1.16 -12.43
CA SER A 36 26.42 -2.24 -11.51
C SER A 36 25.29 -3.27 -11.33
N THR A 37 24.03 -2.85 -11.44
CA THR A 37 22.85 -3.73 -11.35
C THR A 37 22.65 -4.49 -12.66
N LEU A 38 22.76 -3.83 -13.82
CA LEU A 38 22.64 -4.47 -15.13
C LEU A 38 23.74 -5.51 -15.41
N ASN A 39 24.99 -5.25 -14.98
CA ASN A 39 26.09 -6.18 -15.22
C ASN A 39 26.09 -7.42 -14.30
N LYS A 40 25.35 -7.40 -13.18
CA LYS A 40 25.24 -8.56 -12.27
C LYS A 40 24.05 -9.48 -12.58
N MET A 41 23.06 -9.04 -13.37
CA MET A 41 21.85 -9.81 -13.68
C MET A 41 21.93 -10.64 -14.98
N SER A 42 23.14 -11.02 -15.42
CA SER A 42 23.27 -11.88 -16.60
C SER A 42 23.24 -13.38 -16.24
N ASN A 43 22.23 -14.05 -16.79
CA ASN A 43 22.12 -15.48 -17.14
C ASN A 43 21.39 -16.49 -16.22
N ASN A 44 20.44 -16.08 -15.37
CA ASN A 44 19.44 -17.05 -14.86
C ASN A 44 18.05 -16.50 -14.44
N ASP A 45 17.70 -15.29 -14.84
CA ASP A 45 16.55 -14.54 -14.28
C ASP A 45 15.18 -14.85 -14.91
N SER A 46 15.10 -15.85 -15.79
CA SER A 46 13.91 -16.13 -16.61
C SER A 46 12.73 -16.80 -15.88
N THR A 47 12.78 -16.94 -14.56
CA THR A 47 11.71 -17.61 -13.77
C THR A 47 11.00 -16.71 -12.75
N GLN A 48 11.64 -15.65 -12.24
CA GLN A 48 11.09 -14.87 -11.12
C GLN A 48 10.20 -13.69 -11.56
N PHE A 49 10.45 -13.14 -12.75
CA PHE A 49 9.74 -11.97 -13.25
C PHE A 49 9.17 -12.19 -14.65
N ARG A 50 8.13 -11.43 -14.97
CA ARG A 50 7.58 -11.30 -16.32
C ARG A 50 7.57 -9.82 -16.73
N ILE A 51 7.81 -9.56 -18.01
CA ILE A 51 7.76 -8.22 -18.57
C ILE A 51 6.48 -8.06 -19.37
N VAL A 52 5.70 -7.02 -19.09
CA VAL A 52 4.51 -6.65 -19.85
C VAL A 52 4.56 -5.15 -20.12
N ASN A 53 4.60 -4.76 -21.39
CA ASN A 53 4.65 -3.36 -21.82
C ASN A 53 5.73 -2.56 -21.09
N GLU A 54 6.97 -3.06 -21.09
CA GLU A 54 8.16 -2.45 -20.46
C GLU A 54 8.14 -2.36 -18.93
N ARG A 55 7.05 -2.79 -18.29
CA ARG A 55 6.94 -2.90 -16.83
C ARG A 55 7.32 -4.31 -16.36
N ARG A 56 8.01 -4.41 -15.23
CA ARG A 56 8.39 -5.69 -14.61
C ARG A 56 7.35 -6.09 -13.58
N PHE A 57 6.90 -7.34 -13.58
CA PHE A 57 5.95 -7.91 -12.63
C PHE A 57 6.51 -9.21 -12.05
N HIS A 58 5.95 -9.65 -10.91
CA HIS A 58 6.23 -11.00 -10.39
C HIS A 58 5.76 -12.08 -11.38
N ASN A 59 6.43 -13.23 -11.34
CA ASN A 59 6.06 -14.44 -12.09
C ASN A 59 5.64 -15.61 -11.17
N PHE A 60 5.30 -15.30 -9.91
CA PHE A 60 4.79 -16.30 -8.97
C PHE A 60 3.42 -16.85 -9.40
N PRO A 61 3.28 -18.18 -9.54
CA PRO A 61 2.02 -18.80 -9.92
C PRO A 61 0.96 -18.58 -8.84
N ASN A 62 -0.31 -18.49 -9.27
CA ASN A 62 -1.47 -18.32 -8.38
C ASN A 62 -1.44 -17.07 -7.47
N CYS A 63 -0.57 -16.11 -7.74
CA CYS A 63 -0.57 -14.83 -7.04
C CYS A 63 -1.46 -13.80 -7.79
N ARG A 64 -2.29 -13.07 -7.03
CA ARG A 64 -3.25 -12.08 -7.57
C ARG A 64 -2.71 -10.66 -7.64
N TYR A 65 -1.55 -10.40 -7.07
CA TYR A 65 -1.00 -9.05 -6.95
C TYR A 65 -0.81 -8.44 -8.35
N PRO A 66 -1.54 -7.37 -8.72
CA PRO A 66 -1.62 -6.96 -10.10
C PRO A 66 -0.55 -5.92 -10.47
N LEU A 67 0.14 -5.35 -9.48
CA LEU A 67 1.04 -4.22 -9.67
C LEU A 67 2.45 -4.68 -10.07
N PRO A 68 3.19 -3.82 -10.79
CA PRO A 68 4.57 -4.06 -11.18
C PRO A 68 5.49 -4.07 -9.96
N ASN A 69 6.78 -4.34 -10.18
CA ASN A 69 7.83 -4.36 -9.17
C ASN A 69 9.15 -3.80 -9.71
N ASP A 70 9.07 -2.88 -10.68
CA ASP A 70 10.19 -2.11 -11.23
C ASP A 70 10.48 -0.84 -10.40
N ASN A 71 11.52 -0.09 -10.78
CA ASN A 71 11.96 1.11 -10.06
C ASN A 71 10.88 2.18 -9.93
N SER A 72 10.00 2.31 -10.93
CA SER A 72 8.87 3.23 -10.86
C SER A 72 7.93 2.84 -9.72
N GLU A 73 7.64 1.55 -9.57
CA GLU A 73 6.83 1.06 -8.46
C GLU A 73 7.54 1.21 -7.12
N ILE A 74 8.84 0.91 -7.05
CA ILE A 74 9.62 1.08 -5.81
C ILE A 74 9.54 2.53 -5.29
N ASN A 75 9.64 3.52 -6.19
CA ASN A 75 9.49 4.92 -5.84
C ASN A 75 8.06 5.25 -5.39
N ARG A 76 7.03 4.69 -6.05
CA ARG A 76 5.63 4.83 -5.64
C ARG A 76 5.39 4.26 -4.25
N LEU A 77 5.89 3.06 -3.93
CA LEU A 77 5.76 2.43 -2.62
C LEU A 77 6.43 3.24 -1.50
N ARG A 78 7.55 3.91 -1.79
CA ARG A 78 8.19 4.84 -0.84
C ARG A 78 7.35 6.10 -0.60
N LEU A 79 6.78 6.68 -1.66
CA LEU A 79 5.82 7.80 -1.55
C LEU A 79 4.59 7.39 -0.71
N GLU A 80 4.05 6.21 -0.98
CA GLU A 80 2.92 5.64 -0.25
C GLU A 80 3.25 5.43 1.23
N HIS A 81 4.43 4.90 1.55
CA HIS A 81 4.86 4.76 2.95
C HIS A 81 4.88 6.11 3.68
N GLN A 82 5.48 7.15 3.08
CA GLN A 82 5.49 8.50 3.66
C GLN A 82 4.08 9.06 3.86
N LEU A 83 3.19 8.84 2.88
CA LEU A 83 1.79 9.23 2.97
C LEU A 83 1.09 8.54 4.16
N PHE A 84 1.21 7.22 4.29
CA PHE A 84 0.60 6.50 5.41
C PHE A 84 1.17 6.91 6.76
N ARG A 85 2.48 7.15 6.87
CA ARG A 85 3.08 7.70 8.09
C ARG A 85 2.49 9.04 8.47
N HIS A 86 2.29 9.93 7.49
CA HIS A 86 1.65 11.22 7.73
C HIS A 86 0.21 11.04 8.20
N ILE A 87 -0.59 10.27 7.46
CA ILE A 87 -2.00 10.02 7.76
C ILE A 87 -2.14 9.51 9.20
N TRP A 88 -1.33 8.52 9.57
CA TRP A 88 -1.47 7.84 10.85
C TRP A 88 -0.68 8.46 12.00
N HIS A 89 0.22 9.40 11.71
CA HIS A 89 1.19 9.96 12.66
C HIS A 89 2.10 8.91 13.30
N GLY A 90 2.42 7.85 12.57
CA GLY A 90 3.25 6.75 13.08
C GLY A 90 3.19 5.48 12.22
N ASN A 91 4.11 4.57 12.51
CA ASN A 91 4.26 3.31 11.79
C ASN A 91 3.30 2.20 12.25
N TYR A 92 2.72 2.33 13.44
CA TYR A 92 1.80 1.36 14.06
C TYR A 92 0.76 2.09 14.92
N SER A 93 -0.31 1.41 15.30
CA SER A 93 -1.30 1.90 16.28
C SER A 93 -1.56 0.92 17.42
N ALA A 94 -1.14 -0.34 17.30
CA ALA A 94 -1.13 -1.28 18.40
C ALA A 94 -0.23 -0.77 19.53
N PRO A 95 -0.60 -0.97 20.81
CA PRO A 95 0.21 -0.54 21.96
C PRO A 95 1.40 -1.49 22.19
N ILE A 96 2.36 -1.48 21.26
CA ILE A 96 3.50 -2.40 21.20
C ILE A 96 4.80 -1.81 21.75
N THR A 97 4.81 -0.54 22.17
CA THR A 97 6.04 0.16 22.55
C THR A 97 6.83 -0.59 23.61
N ASP A 98 6.20 -0.99 24.72
CA ASP A 98 6.86 -1.74 25.80
C ASP A 98 7.21 -3.18 25.38
N LEU A 99 6.38 -3.76 24.51
CA LEU A 99 6.55 -5.13 24.01
C LEU A 99 7.83 -5.28 23.18
N LEU A 100 8.25 -4.21 22.48
CA LEU A 100 9.40 -4.23 21.58
C LEU A 100 10.69 -3.66 22.20
N GLN A 101 10.75 -3.40 23.51
CA GLN A 101 11.96 -2.93 24.21
C GLN A 101 12.91 -4.07 24.65
N SER A 102 12.74 -5.29 24.13
CA SER A 102 13.56 -6.46 24.50
C SER A 102 14.29 -7.07 23.30
N SER A 103 15.50 -7.60 23.53
CA SER A 103 16.27 -8.36 22.54
C SER A 103 15.59 -9.65 22.08
N ASP A 104 14.61 -10.14 22.82
CA ASP A 104 13.85 -11.34 22.48
C ASP A 104 12.58 -11.05 21.67
N SER A 105 12.27 -9.76 21.46
CA SER A 105 11.08 -9.32 20.72
C SER A 105 11.27 -9.58 19.24
N LYS A 106 10.24 -10.13 18.59
CA LYS A 106 10.24 -10.47 17.17
C LYS A 106 9.03 -9.85 16.46
N VAL A 107 9.29 -9.19 15.34
CA VAL A 107 8.29 -8.53 14.50
C VAL A 107 8.29 -9.13 13.10
N LEU A 108 7.11 -9.39 12.55
CA LEU A 108 6.93 -9.85 11.18
C LEU A 108 6.16 -8.80 10.36
N ASP A 109 6.66 -8.43 9.19
CA ASP A 109 5.96 -7.61 8.20
C ASP A 109 5.63 -8.46 6.96
N ILE A 110 4.33 -8.61 6.67
CA ILE A 110 3.82 -9.41 5.56
C ILE A 110 3.52 -8.52 4.35
N GLY A 111 4.12 -8.85 3.21
CA GLY A 111 4.05 -8.01 2.02
C GLY A 111 4.91 -6.76 2.19
N CYS A 112 6.15 -6.94 2.67
CA CYS A 112 7.01 -5.82 3.09
C CYS A 112 7.46 -4.92 1.92
N GLY A 113 7.29 -5.36 0.67
CA GLY A 113 7.63 -4.62 -0.53
C GLY A 113 9.07 -4.12 -0.51
N THR A 114 9.25 -2.81 -0.44
CA THR A 114 10.57 -2.16 -0.40
C THR A 114 11.30 -2.33 0.93
N GLY A 115 10.67 -2.90 1.96
CA GLY A 115 11.25 -3.05 3.30
C GLY A 115 11.33 -1.76 4.13
N ILE A 116 10.94 -0.61 3.58
CA ILE A 116 11.10 0.71 4.23
C ILE A 116 10.41 0.80 5.62
N TRP A 117 9.28 0.11 5.80
CA TRP A 117 8.62 0.07 7.10
C TRP A 117 9.44 -0.69 8.15
N ILE A 118 10.09 -1.79 7.75
CA ILE A 118 11.01 -2.54 8.62
C ILE A 118 12.22 -1.69 8.96
N GLU A 119 12.84 -1.03 7.98
CA GLU A 119 14.01 -0.18 8.22
C GLU A 119 13.70 0.85 9.31
N GLU A 120 12.61 1.61 9.17
CA GLU A 120 12.24 2.62 10.16
C GLU A 120 11.83 2.04 11.52
N MET A 121 11.09 0.94 11.55
CA MET A 121 10.72 0.28 12.80
C MET A 121 11.94 -0.30 13.53
N SER A 122 12.94 -0.77 12.77
CA SER A 122 14.20 -1.29 13.32
C SER A 122 15.08 -0.20 13.90
N ASP A 123 15.00 1.02 13.37
CA ASP A 123 15.63 2.21 13.96
C ASP A 123 14.88 2.67 15.23
N GLU A 124 13.55 2.59 15.24
CA GLU A 124 12.73 2.95 16.41
C GLU A 124 12.88 1.95 17.57
N PHE A 125 13.02 0.65 17.27
CA PHE A 125 13.17 -0.43 18.24
C PHE A 125 14.44 -1.25 17.98
N PRO A 126 15.64 -0.69 18.26
CA PRO A 126 16.91 -1.31 17.90
C PRO A 126 17.20 -2.64 18.60
N LEU A 127 16.48 -2.95 19.69
CA LEU A 127 16.60 -4.23 20.39
C LEU A 127 15.75 -5.34 19.76
N ALA A 128 14.63 -5.00 19.11
CA ALA A 128 13.75 -6.01 18.52
C ALA A 128 14.34 -6.56 17.20
N HIS A 129 13.97 -7.78 16.86
CA HIS A 129 14.34 -8.43 15.60
C HIS A 129 13.18 -8.37 14.60
N PHE A 130 13.46 -7.94 13.38
CA PHE A 130 12.45 -7.76 12.35
C PHE A 130 12.62 -8.75 11.20
N THR A 131 11.50 -9.25 10.69
CA THR A 131 11.45 -10.15 9.55
C THR A 131 10.47 -9.59 8.53
N GLY A 132 10.93 -9.36 7.31
CA GLY A 132 10.05 -8.98 6.20
C GLY A 132 9.87 -10.14 5.24
N ILE A 133 8.64 -10.35 4.79
CA ILE A 133 8.38 -11.30 3.72
C ILE A 133 7.68 -10.62 2.55
N ASP A 134 8.06 -11.01 1.35
CA ASP A 134 7.35 -10.59 0.14
C ASP A 134 7.46 -11.68 -0.94
N ILE A 135 6.57 -11.65 -1.91
CA ILE A 135 6.60 -12.50 -3.11
C ILE A 135 7.54 -11.93 -4.18
N SER A 136 7.96 -10.68 -4.05
CA SER A 136 8.88 -10.01 -4.97
C SER A 136 10.14 -9.61 -4.21
N PRO A 137 11.34 -9.94 -4.71
CA PRO A 137 12.58 -9.56 -4.05
C PRO A 137 12.95 -8.10 -4.37
N ILE A 138 12.04 -7.16 -4.06
CA ILE A 138 12.23 -5.70 -4.22
C ILE A 138 12.64 -4.99 -2.92
N PHE A 139 12.79 -5.75 -1.84
CA PHE A 139 13.40 -5.32 -0.58
C PHE A 139 14.94 -5.29 -0.69
N PRO A 140 15.63 -4.58 0.23
CA PRO A 140 17.09 -4.54 0.27
C PRO A 140 17.69 -5.94 0.41
N GLN A 141 18.75 -6.19 -0.36
CA GLN A 141 19.53 -7.43 -0.23
C GLN A 141 20.52 -7.37 0.95
N ASN A 142 20.87 -6.14 1.37
CA ASN A 142 21.71 -5.91 2.54
C ASN A 142 20.82 -5.90 3.78
N THR A 143 21.07 -6.82 4.69
CA THR A 143 20.38 -6.91 5.99
C THR A 143 21.24 -6.27 7.08
N SER A 144 20.61 -5.87 8.19
CA SER A 144 21.29 -5.43 9.42
C SER A 144 21.38 -6.58 10.42
N GLU A 145 22.00 -6.35 11.58
CA GLU A 145 22.01 -7.31 12.69
C GLU A 145 20.59 -7.58 13.23
N ASN A 146 19.71 -6.59 13.14
CA ASN A 146 18.37 -6.63 13.75
C ASN A 146 17.21 -6.80 12.75
N PHE A 147 17.46 -6.94 11.44
CA PHE A 147 16.40 -7.26 10.48
C PHE A 147 16.85 -8.11 9.30
N TYR A 148 15.95 -8.92 8.76
CA TYR A 148 16.19 -9.73 7.56
C TYR A 148 14.93 -9.89 6.70
N PHE A 149 15.12 -10.28 5.43
CA PHE A 149 14.03 -10.43 4.45
C PHE A 149 14.01 -11.82 3.83
N HIS A 150 12.82 -12.31 3.50
CA HIS A 150 12.60 -13.57 2.83
C HIS A 150 11.62 -13.46 1.66
N LEU A 151 11.94 -14.17 0.58
CA LEU A 151 10.99 -14.42 -0.50
C LEU A 151 10.00 -15.49 -0.04
N CYS A 152 8.74 -15.12 0.20
CA CYS A 152 7.74 -16.02 0.73
C CYS A 152 6.33 -15.58 0.33
N ASN A 153 5.50 -16.57 -0.02
CA ASN A 153 4.08 -16.38 -0.28
C ASN A 153 3.27 -16.87 0.91
N ILE A 154 2.63 -15.96 1.65
CA ILE A 154 1.80 -16.31 2.80
C ILE A 154 0.68 -17.31 2.48
N ILE A 155 0.19 -17.34 1.23
CA ILE A 155 -0.86 -18.28 0.81
C ILE A 155 -0.39 -19.74 0.84
N GLU A 156 0.92 -19.97 0.71
CA GLU A 156 1.54 -21.29 0.79
C GLU A 156 1.90 -21.70 2.23
N GLY A 157 1.71 -20.80 3.19
CA GLY A 157 2.09 -20.97 4.59
C GLY A 157 3.44 -20.34 4.91
N LEU A 158 3.59 -19.86 6.13
CA LEU A 158 4.80 -19.21 6.61
C LEU A 158 5.78 -20.23 7.21
N PRO A 159 7.08 -20.14 6.88
CA PRO A 159 8.10 -21.06 7.36
C PRO A 159 8.55 -20.74 8.81
N PHE A 160 7.61 -20.35 9.66
CA PHE A 160 7.84 -19.99 11.06
C PHE A 160 7.00 -20.88 11.97
N GLU A 161 7.54 -21.17 13.14
CA GLU A 161 6.83 -21.92 14.18
C GLU A 161 5.64 -21.12 14.70
N ASP A 162 4.66 -21.82 15.26
CA ASP A 162 3.55 -21.20 15.97
C ASP A 162 4.07 -20.31 17.10
N ASN A 163 3.43 -19.17 17.35
CA ASN A 163 3.78 -18.27 18.45
C ASN A 163 5.23 -17.75 18.39
N SER A 164 5.72 -17.41 17.20
CA SER A 164 7.08 -16.89 17.00
C SER A 164 7.21 -15.39 17.19
N PHE A 165 6.18 -14.59 16.85
CA PHE A 165 6.29 -13.13 16.75
C PHE A 165 5.42 -12.42 17.77
N ASP A 166 5.96 -11.38 18.40
CA ASP A 166 5.26 -10.52 19.35
C ASP A 166 4.31 -9.56 18.62
N TYR A 167 4.67 -9.16 17.40
CA TYR A 167 3.89 -8.27 16.56
C TYR A 167 3.95 -8.71 15.09
N VAL A 168 2.77 -8.81 14.45
CA VAL A 168 2.65 -9.16 13.03
C VAL A 168 1.87 -8.07 12.30
N HIS A 169 2.50 -7.43 11.33
CA HIS A 169 1.97 -6.31 10.57
C HIS A 169 1.74 -6.70 9.11
N CYS A 170 0.70 -6.14 8.50
CA CYS A 170 0.45 -6.23 7.06
C CYS A 170 -0.22 -4.94 6.57
N ARG A 171 0.30 -4.32 5.51
CA ARG A 171 -0.25 -3.09 4.92
C ARG A 171 -0.46 -3.24 3.42
N ASN A 172 -1.58 -2.72 2.92
CA ASN A 172 -1.94 -2.69 1.51
C ASN A 172 -2.01 -4.09 0.87
N GLY A 173 -2.51 -5.08 1.63
CA GLY A 173 -2.71 -6.45 1.17
C GLY A 173 -3.98 -6.63 0.31
N LEU A 174 -4.86 -5.62 0.25
CA LEU A 174 -6.15 -5.67 -0.46
C LEU A 174 -6.05 -6.31 -1.85
N THR A 175 -5.11 -5.88 -2.68
CA THR A 175 -5.02 -6.33 -4.08
C THR A 175 -4.36 -7.70 -4.26
N ALA A 176 -3.73 -8.24 -3.22
CA ALA A 176 -3.00 -9.49 -3.25
C ALA A 176 -3.84 -10.72 -2.91
N PHE A 177 -4.98 -10.54 -2.24
CA PHE A 177 -5.75 -11.65 -1.67
C PHE A 177 -7.24 -11.57 -2.01
N SER A 178 -7.82 -12.70 -2.38
CA SER A 178 -9.27 -12.85 -2.46
C SER A 178 -9.92 -12.82 -1.07
N THR A 179 -11.23 -12.59 -1.02
CA THR A 179 -12.00 -12.64 0.24
C THR A 179 -11.85 -13.99 0.96
N TYR A 180 -11.78 -15.09 0.20
CA TYR A 180 -11.55 -16.42 0.74
C TYR A 180 -10.15 -16.54 1.35
N GLU A 181 -9.11 -16.10 0.63
CA GLU A 181 -7.72 -16.16 1.09
C GLU A 181 -7.49 -15.33 2.35
N TRP A 182 -8.09 -14.14 2.44
CA TRP A 182 -8.10 -13.33 3.66
C TRP A 182 -8.55 -14.14 4.88
N LYS A 183 -9.74 -14.76 4.78
CA LYS A 183 -10.38 -15.47 5.89
C LYS A 183 -9.76 -16.83 6.21
N GLN A 184 -9.26 -17.54 5.19
CA GLN A 184 -8.87 -18.94 5.31
C GLN A 184 -7.37 -19.19 5.26
N LYS A 185 -6.57 -18.18 4.85
CA LYS A 185 -5.12 -18.31 4.69
C LYS A 185 -4.39 -17.21 5.45
N VAL A 186 -4.58 -15.96 5.07
CA VAL A 186 -3.78 -14.82 5.56
C VAL A 186 -3.98 -14.60 7.05
N ILE A 187 -5.22 -14.35 7.48
CA ILE A 187 -5.51 -14.05 8.89
C ILE A 187 -5.23 -15.24 9.82
N PRO A 188 -5.66 -16.48 9.49
CA PRO A 188 -5.29 -17.65 10.29
C PRO A 188 -3.77 -17.83 10.44
N GLU A 189 -3.01 -17.59 9.39
CA GLU A 189 -1.55 -17.75 9.42
C GLU A 189 -0.85 -16.66 10.22
N MET A 190 -1.34 -15.41 10.12
CA MET A 190 -0.92 -14.32 11.01
C MET A 190 -1.17 -14.69 12.47
N ILE A 191 -2.39 -15.11 12.81
CA ILE A 191 -2.73 -15.54 14.18
C ILE A 191 -1.84 -16.69 14.63
N ARG A 192 -1.59 -17.69 13.78
CA ARG A 192 -0.76 -18.86 14.10
C ARG A 192 0.63 -18.44 14.57
N VAL A 193 1.30 -17.57 13.81
CA VAL A 193 2.68 -17.15 14.09
C VAL A 193 2.77 -16.06 15.17
N THR A 194 1.69 -15.33 15.47
CA THR A 194 1.66 -14.40 16.61
C THR A 194 1.69 -15.13 17.94
N LYS A 195 2.50 -14.65 18.89
CA LYS A 195 2.57 -15.14 20.28
C LYS A 195 1.25 -14.89 21.02
N PRO A 196 0.91 -15.70 22.04
CA PRO A 196 -0.20 -15.39 22.93
C PRO A 196 -0.04 -13.99 23.53
N SER A 197 -1.10 -13.20 23.56
CA SER A 197 -1.12 -11.78 23.94
C SER A 197 -0.35 -10.82 23.02
N GLY A 198 0.34 -11.33 21.99
CA GLY A 198 0.95 -10.54 20.92
C GLY A 198 -0.09 -9.91 20.00
N PHE A 199 0.36 -8.99 19.16
CA PHE A 199 -0.50 -8.15 18.33
C PHE A 199 -0.46 -8.56 16.86
N ILE A 200 -1.61 -8.44 16.20
CA ILE A 200 -1.69 -8.32 14.76
C ILE A 200 -2.18 -6.93 14.39
N GLU A 201 -1.69 -6.37 13.30
CA GLU A 201 -2.16 -5.08 12.78
C GLU A 201 -2.24 -5.09 11.26
N HIS A 202 -3.36 -4.57 10.75
CA HIS A 202 -3.64 -4.38 9.34
C HIS A 202 -3.86 -2.91 9.03
N CYS A 203 -3.39 -2.48 7.86
CA CYS A 203 -3.63 -1.14 7.35
C CYS A 203 -4.04 -1.20 5.87
N GLU A 204 -5.23 -0.74 5.53
CA GLU A 204 -5.80 -0.82 4.18
C GLU A 204 -6.41 0.51 3.74
N VAL A 205 -6.61 0.66 2.43
CA VAL A 205 -7.27 1.80 1.80
C VAL A 205 -8.57 1.35 1.13
N ASP A 206 -9.63 2.13 1.28
CA ASP A 206 -10.88 1.87 0.58
C ASP A 206 -10.71 2.08 -0.92
N GLY A 207 -11.30 1.18 -1.72
CA GLY A 207 -11.38 1.32 -3.17
C GLY A 207 -12.36 2.42 -3.60
N HIS A 208 -13.27 2.85 -2.73
CA HIS A 208 -14.19 3.96 -2.99
C HIS A 208 -13.67 5.28 -2.43
N HIS A 209 -13.83 6.35 -3.22
CA HIS A 209 -13.59 7.72 -2.77
C HIS A 209 -14.90 8.42 -2.44
N VAL A 210 -14.82 9.52 -1.70
CA VAL A 210 -15.96 10.37 -1.34
C VAL A 210 -15.85 11.71 -2.05
N ASN A 211 -17.00 12.31 -2.38
CA ASN A 211 -17.12 13.52 -3.21
C ASN A 211 -16.57 13.36 -4.64
N GLU A 212 -16.68 12.16 -5.21
CA GLU A 212 -16.24 11.90 -6.59
C GLU A 212 -17.05 12.73 -7.60
N GLY A 213 -16.37 13.30 -8.60
CA GLY A 213 -17.04 13.72 -9.83
C GLY A 213 -17.24 12.54 -10.78
N PRO A 214 -17.98 12.72 -11.89
CA PRO A 214 -18.29 11.64 -12.82
C PRO A 214 -17.07 10.91 -13.40
N ILE A 215 -15.96 11.61 -13.63
CA ILE A 215 -14.76 11.01 -14.26
C ILE A 215 -14.04 10.12 -13.25
N MET A 216 -13.82 10.62 -12.03
CA MET A 216 -13.26 9.81 -10.94
C MET A 216 -14.18 8.62 -10.65
N LYS A 217 -15.50 8.82 -10.67
CA LYS A 217 -16.46 7.75 -10.42
C LYS A 217 -16.35 6.61 -11.43
N GLU A 218 -16.13 6.95 -12.71
CA GLU A 218 -15.92 5.97 -13.77
C GLU A 218 -14.67 5.12 -13.52
N LEU A 219 -13.55 5.78 -13.17
CA LEU A 219 -12.29 5.10 -12.82
C LEU A 219 -12.43 4.22 -11.58
N THR A 220 -13.12 4.70 -10.54
CA THR A 220 -13.42 3.94 -9.33
C THR A 220 -14.26 2.72 -9.65
N ASN A 221 -15.32 2.86 -10.45
CA ASN A 221 -16.17 1.73 -10.82
C ASN A 221 -15.40 0.67 -11.62
N ALA A 222 -14.56 1.09 -12.57
CA ALA A 222 -13.71 0.17 -13.33
C ALA A 222 -12.72 -0.57 -12.42
N THR A 223 -12.15 0.13 -11.45
CA THR A 223 -11.24 -0.46 -10.45
C THR A 223 -11.97 -1.49 -9.57
N MET A 224 -13.19 -1.19 -9.13
CA MET A 224 -14.01 -2.11 -8.34
C MET A 224 -14.45 -3.34 -9.16
N GLU A 225 -14.81 -3.17 -10.43
CA GLU A 225 -15.13 -4.28 -11.33
C GLU A 225 -13.89 -5.16 -11.59
N TYR A 226 -12.71 -4.54 -11.76
CA TYR A 226 -11.45 -5.27 -11.89
C TYR A 226 -11.06 -6.04 -10.62
N HIS A 227 -11.36 -5.50 -9.43
CA HIS A 227 -11.19 -6.24 -8.17
C HIS A 227 -12.16 -7.41 -8.08
N ALA A 228 -13.45 -7.17 -8.35
CA ALA A 228 -14.49 -8.18 -8.27
C ALA A 228 -14.24 -9.36 -9.24
N SER A 229 -13.75 -9.09 -10.45
CA SER A 229 -13.41 -10.15 -11.43
C SER A 229 -12.26 -11.08 -10.99
N ARG A 230 -11.56 -10.73 -9.91
CA ARG A 230 -10.46 -11.51 -9.30
C ARG A 230 -10.78 -12.00 -7.89
N ASP A 231 -12.05 -11.93 -7.48
CA ASP A 231 -12.54 -12.23 -6.12
C ASP A 231 -11.92 -11.36 -5.01
N VAL A 232 -11.40 -10.18 -5.38
CA VAL A 232 -10.85 -9.19 -4.45
C VAL A 232 -11.96 -8.25 -3.99
N ASP A 233 -12.07 -8.07 -2.68
CA ASP A 233 -13.00 -7.11 -2.08
C ASP A 233 -12.33 -5.75 -1.93
N GLY A 234 -12.70 -4.80 -2.80
CA GLY A 234 -12.19 -3.43 -2.75
C GLY A 234 -12.56 -2.64 -1.49
N MET A 235 -13.39 -3.20 -0.61
CA MET A 235 -13.79 -2.60 0.66
C MET A 235 -13.42 -3.49 1.85
N ILE A 236 -12.37 -4.32 1.72
CA ILE A 236 -11.96 -5.24 2.79
C ILE A 236 -11.62 -4.52 4.10
N GLY A 237 -11.06 -3.31 4.02
CA GLY A 237 -10.69 -2.49 5.18
C GLY A 237 -11.84 -2.25 6.16
N GLU A 238 -13.04 -1.94 5.65
CA GLU A 238 -14.27 -1.75 6.43
C GLU A 238 -14.74 -3.00 7.17
N LYS A 239 -14.27 -4.19 6.76
CA LYS A 239 -14.73 -5.49 7.26
C LYS A 239 -13.67 -6.20 8.09
N LEU A 240 -12.45 -5.67 8.17
CA LEU A 240 -11.33 -6.37 8.81
C LEU A 240 -11.62 -6.69 10.27
N ASP A 241 -12.18 -5.75 11.04
CA ASP A 241 -12.55 -5.98 12.45
C ASP A 241 -13.58 -7.11 12.63
N GLU A 242 -14.61 -7.17 11.78
CA GLU A 242 -15.58 -8.26 11.76
C GLU A 242 -14.90 -9.58 11.43
N ILE A 243 -14.00 -9.61 10.43
CA ILE A 243 -13.27 -10.81 10.04
C ILE A 243 -12.37 -11.28 11.19
N LEU A 244 -11.64 -10.37 11.83
CA LEU A 244 -10.79 -10.67 12.98
C LEU A 244 -11.64 -11.22 14.14
N LEU A 245 -12.80 -10.62 14.42
CA LEU A 245 -13.72 -11.07 15.46
C LEU A 245 -14.26 -12.49 15.19
N GLN A 246 -14.62 -12.78 13.94
CA GLN A 246 -15.15 -14.08 13.51
C GLN A 246 -14.14 -15.23 13.69
N THR A 247 -12.85 -14.93 13.81
CA THR A 247 -11.84 -15.97 14.07
C THR A 247 -12.01 -16.64 15.42
N GLY A 248 -12.61 -15.96 16.41
CA GLY A 248 -12.72 -16.42 17.79
C GLY A 248 -11.38 -16.58 18.53
N ASN A 249 -10.26 -16.17 17.92
CA ASN A 249 -8.90 -16.33 18.47
C ASN A 249 -8.25 -14.99 18.87
N LEU A 250 -9.00 -13.89 18.75
CA LEU A 250 -8.54 -12.53 18.96
C LEU A 250 -9.43 -11.80 19.97
N TYR A 251 -8.83 -10.87 20.71
CA TYR A 251 -9.51 -9.96 21.63
C TYR A 251 -8.91 -8.55 21.53
N ASN A 252 -9.51 -7.57 22.22
CA ASN A 252 -9.10 -6.15 22.16
C ASN A 252 -8.98 -5.61 20.73
N ILE A 253 -9.97 -5.92 19.89
CA ILE A 253 -10.02 -5.45 18.50
C ILE A 253 -10.29 -3.94 18.49
N ASN A 254 -9.39 -3.19 17.86
CA ASN A 254 -9.53 -1.75 17.68
C ASN A 254 -9.51 -1.44 16.17
N HIS A 255 -10.50 -0.70 15.70
CA HIS A 255 -10.61 -0.27 14.32
C HIS A 255 -10.65 1.25 14.27
N GLN A 256 -9.67 1.84 13.60
CA GLN A 256 -9.58 3.27 13.37
C GLN A 256 -9.74 3.58 11.89
N GLN A 257 -10.36 4.72 11.61
CA GLN A 257 -10.54 5.24 10.26
C GLN A 257 -9.97 6.65 10.19
N LYS A 258 -9.25 6.95 9.10
CA LYS A 258 -8.78 8.30 8.78
C LYS A 258 -9.17 8.67 7.37
N TYR A 259 -9.34 9.97 7.15
CA TYR A 259 -9.80 10.54 5.89
C TYR A 259 -8.72 11.47 5.34
N SER A 260 -8.42 11.33 4.06
CA SER A 260 -7.26 11.96 3.45
C SER A 260 -7.62 12.60 2.11
N PRO A 261 -7.20 13.85 1.86
CA PRO A 261 -7.54 14.57 0.65
C PRO A 261 -6.89 13.93 -0.59
N LEU A 262 -7.58 14.02 -1.73
CA LEU A 262 -7.00 13.82 -3.06
C LEU A 262 -6.98 15.18 -3.78
N GLY A 263 -5.81 15.81 -3.79
CA GLY A 263 -5.61 17.14 -4.37
C GLY A 263 -4.66 18.01 -3.56
N GLY A 264 -3.74 18.67 -4.25
CA GLY A 264 -2.69 19.48 -3.62
C GLY A 264 -3.11 20.89 -3.24
N GLY A 265 -4.09 21.48 -3.92
CA GLY A 265 -4.49 22.86 -3.68
C GLY A 265 -5.26 23.04 -2.37
N TRP A 266 -6.15 22.10 -2.04
CA TRP A 266 -6.89 22.10 -0.77
C TRP A 266 -6.33 21.12 0.28
N GLY A 267 -5.64 20.05 -0.16
CA GLY A 267 -5.04 19.04 0.72
C GLY A 267 -3.56 19.26 1.03
N GLY A 268 -2.94 20.31 0.49
CA GLY A 268 -1.52 20.62 0.69
C GLY A 268 -0.59 19.55 0.11
N GLU A 269 0.62 19.46 0.64
CA GLU A 269 1.64 18.51 0.16
C GLU A 269 1.17 17.06 0.19
N TYR A 270 0.50 16.64 1.27
CA TYR A 270 0.04 15.27 1.43
C TYR A 270 -1.16 14.93 0.53
N GLY A 271 -2.04 15.89 0.25
CA GLY A 271 -3.10 15.71 -0.75
C GLY A 271 -2.53 15.57 -2.17
N ARG A 272 -1.41 16.23 -2.48
CA ARG A 272 -0.66 16.02 -3.73
C ARG A 272 -0.03 14.64 -3.77
N MET A 273 0.67 14.22 -2.71
CA MET A 273 1.24 12.87 -2.63
C MET A 273 0.18 11.78 -2.83
N ALA A 274 -1.00 11.96 -2.24
CA ALA A 274 -2.10 11.00 -2.35
C ALA A 274 -2.66 10.90 -3.77
N ILE A 275 -2.91 12.02 -4.44
CA ILE A 275 -3.43 11.99 -5.82
C ILE A 275 -2.36 11.49 -6.80
N ASP A 276 -1.08 11.78 -6.57
CA ASP A 276 0.04 11.24 -7.35
C ASP A 276 0.16 9.72 -7.16
N ASN A 277 -0.02 9.22 -5.94
CA ASN A 277 -0.05 7.78 -5.67
C ASN A 277 -1.21 7.10 -6.41
N LEU A 278 -2.43 7.65 -6.32
CA LEU A 278 -3.61 7.12 -7.00
C LEU A 278 -3.42 7.08 -8.53
N ALA A 279 -2.88 8.16 -9.11
CA ALA A 279 -2.61 8.23 -10.55
C ALA A 279 -1.60 7.16 -10.98
N GLN A 280 -0.52 6.97 -10.21
CA GLN A 280 0.49 5.95 -10.51
C GLN A 280 -0.05 4.53 -10.41
N VAL A 281 -0.88 4.23 -9.40
CA VAL A 281 -1.58 2.93 -9.30
C VAL A 281 -2.50 2.71 -10.50
N SER A 282 -3.27 3.73 -10.88
CA SER A 282 -4.18 3.66 -12.02
C SER A 282 -3.44 3.39 -13.33
N LEU A 283 -2.32 4.08 -13.57
CA LEU A 283 -1.48 3.88 -14.74
C LEU A 283 -0.73 2.54 -14.72
N ALA A 284 -0.39 2.02 -13.55
CA ALA A 284 0.18 0.68 -13.40
C ALA A 284 -0.83 -0.41 -13.82
N LEU A 285 -2.12 -0.16 -13.65
CA LEU A 285 -3.22 -1.03 -14.07
C LEU A 285 -3.84 -0.63 -15.43
N ARG A 286 -3.15 0.22 -16.21
CA ARG A 286 -3.67 0.81 -17.45
C ARG A 286 -4.27 -0.23 -18.40
N VAL A 287 -3.59 -1.36 -18.62
CA VAL A 287 -4.07 -2.40 -19.54
C VAL A 287 -5.41 -2.94 -19.05
N GLN A 288 -5.44 -3.39 -17.80
CA GLN A 288 -6.61 -4.03 -17.19
C GLN A 288 -7.79 -3.07 -17.08
N LEU A 289 -7.55 -1.84 -16.64
CA LEU A 289 -8.63 -0.87 -16.46
C LEU A 289 -9.14 -0.32 -17.80
N SER A 290 -8.29 -0.15 -18.81
CA SER A 290 -8.74 0.22 -20.16
C SER A 290 -9.63 -0.85 -20.80
N GLU A 291 -9.33 -2.13 -20.57
CA GLU A 291 -10.16 -3.26 -21.03
C GLU A 291 -11.54 -3.27 -20.35
N VAL A 292 -11.58 -3.09 -19.02
CA VAL A 292 -12.84 -2.98 -18.26
C VAL A 292 -13.68 -1.80 -18.75
N MET A 293 -13.06 -0.65 -18.96
CA MET A 293 -13.72 0.56 -19.45
C MET A 293 -14.06 0.51 -20.95
N ARG A 294 -13.55 -0.48 -21.69
CA ARG A 294 -13.72 -0.64 -23.15
C ARG A 294 -13.23 0.57 -23.95
N ILE A 295 -12.11 1.14 -23.52
CA ILE A 295 -11.43 2.26 -24.18
C ILE A 295 -9.98 1.87 -24.50
N SER A 296 -9.34 2.63 -25.37
CA SER A 296 -7.90 2.43 -25.63
C SER A 296 -7.04 2.85 -24.43
N PRO A 297 -5.82 2.29 -24.28
CA PRO A 297 -4.88 2.74 -23.24
C PRO A 297 -4.58 4.25 -23.28
N THR A 298 -4.58 4.86 -24.47
CA THR A 298 -4.37 6.32 -24.62
C THR A 298 -5.57 7.13 -24.12
N GLU A 299 -6.81 6.66 -24.37
CA GLU A 299 -8.00 7.29 -23.79
C GLU A 299 -8.03 7.11 -22.27
N PHE A 300 -7.57 5.97 -21.75
CA PHE A 300 -7.45 5.73 -20.32
C PHE A 300 -6.47 6.71 -19.65
N ASP A 301 -5.30 6.95 -20.28
CA ASP A 301 -4.34 7.94 -19.76
C ASP A 301 -4.97 9.34 -19.63
N ASP A 302 -5.85 9.72 -20.58
CA ASP A 302 -6.61 10.98 -20.48
C ASP A 302 -7.68 10.95 -19.37
N VAL A 303 -8.35 9.81 -19.15
CA VAL A 303 -9.28 9.64 -18.03
C VAL A 303 -8.57 9.84 -16.69
N VAL A 304 -7.41 9.22 -16.49
CA VAL A 304 -6.60 9.40 -15.26
C VAL A 304 -6.22 10.87 -15.09
N ARG A 305 -5.69 11.51 -16.15
CA ARG A 305 -5.31 12.93 -16.08
C ARG A 305 -6.50 13.83 -15.72
N ARG A 306 -7.68 13.59 -16.31
CA ARG A 306 -8.89 14.38 -16.02
C ARG A 306 -9.46 14.08 -14.64
N SER A 307 -9.39 12.85 -14.15
CA SER A 307 -9.88 12.49 -12.81
C SER A 307 -9.06 13.17 -11.71
N VAL A 308 -7.75 13.29 -11.88
CA VAL A 308 -6.84 14.05 -10.99
C VAL A 308 -7.27 15.53 -10.89
N ILE A 309 -7.55 16.17 -12.03
CA ILE A 309 -8.00 17.58 -12.06
C ILE A 309 -9.40 17.70 -11.43
N GLU A 310 -10.30 16.77 -11.72
CA GLU A 310 -11.64 16.77 -11.18
C GLU A 310 -11.63 16.62 -9.65
N ALA A 311 -10.78 15.73 -9.11
CA ALA A 311 -10.66 15.47 -7.67
C ALA A 311 -10.36 16.74 -6.86
N GLU A 312 -9.48 17.60 -7.39
CA GLU A 312 -9.16 18.91 -6.80
C GLU A 312 -10.43 19.79 -6.70
N SER A 313 -11.17 19.90 -7.81
CA SER A 313 -12.38 20.74 -7.88
C SER A 313 -13.52 20.24 -6.99
N LYS A 314 -13.63 18.91 -6.82
CA LYS A 314 -14.69 18.28 -6.03
C LYS A 314 -14.32 18.10 -4.57
N ARG A 315 -13.06 18.35 -4.21
CA ARG A 315 -12.50 18.03 -2.89
C ARG A 315 -12.73 16.56 -2.53
N THR A 316 -12.37 15.70 -3.48
CA THR A 316 -12.48 14.24 -3.33
C THR A 316 -11.52 13.75 -2.26
N TYR A 317 -11.95 12.85 -1.39
CA TYR A 317 -11.08 12.27 -0.36
C TYR A 317 -11.26 10.76 -0.28
N PHE A 318 -10.29 10.08 0.32
CA PHE A 318 -10.30 8.64 0.53
C PHE A 318 -10.28 8.30 2.01
N LYS A 319 -10.63 7.06 2.33
CA LYS A 319 -10.60 6.52 3.68
C LYS A 319 -9.51 5.46 3.79
N THR A 320 -8.79 5.49 4.90
CA THR A 320 -7.84 4.44 5.30
C THR A 320 -8.27 3.83 6.61
N HIS A 321 -8.02 2.54 6.74
CA HIS A 321 -8.37 1.71 7.88
C HIS A 321 -7.10 1.24 8.54
N ARG A 322 -7.07 1.25 9.87
CA ARG A 322 -6.05 0.54 10.64
C ARG A 322 -6.75 -0.24 11.74
N VAL A 323 -6.52 -1.54 11.73
CA VAL A 323 -7.16 -2.48 12.64
C VAL A 323 -6.09 -3.28 13.34
N TYR A 324 -6.10 -3.30 14.67
CA TYR A 324 -5.23 -4.18 15.43
C TYR A 324 -6.03 -5.00 16.45
N ALA A 325 -5.49 -6.15 16.82
CA ALA A 325 -6.07 -7.05 17.79
C ALA A 325 -4.97 -7.85 18.52
N GLN A 326 -5.30 -8.41 19.67
CA GLN A 326 -4.41 -9.30 20.42
C GLN A 326 -4.83 -10.74 20.24
N LYS A 327 -3.85 -11.64 20.06
CA LYS A 327 -4.09 -13.08 20.11
C LYS A 327 -4.44 -13.50 21.52
N LEU A 328 -5.50 -14.29 21.68
CA LEU A 328 -5.92 -14.82 22.98
C LEU A 328 -4.71 -15.41 23.75
N PRO A 329 -4.63 -15.17 25.07
CA PRO A 329 -3.63 -15.85 25.88
C PRO A 329 -3.85 -17.37 25.82
N LEU A 330 -2.80 -18.15 26.04
CA LEU A 330 -2.98 -19.58 26.28
C LEU A 330 -3.85 -19.72 27.54
N ASN A 331 -4.90 -20.54 27.47
CA ASN A 331 -5.62 -20.93 28.67
C ASN A 331 -4.63 -21.71 29.55
N ILE A 332 -4.14 -21.10 30.62
CA ILE A 332 -3.30 -21.74 31.65
C ILE A 332 -4.21 -22.45 32.65
#